data_AF-A0A8T4U3F8-F1
#
_entry.id   AF-A0A8T4U3F8-F1
#
_cell.length_a   1.000
_cell.length_b   1.000
_cell.length_c   1.000
_cell.angle_alpha   90.00
_cell.angle_beta   90.00
_cell.angle_gamma   90.00
#
_symmetry.space_group_name_H-M   'P 1'
#
loop_
_entity.id
_entity.type
_entity.pdbx_description
1 polymer ?
#
loop_
_entity_poly.entity_id
_entity_poly.type
_entity_poly.pdbx_seq_one_letter_code
_entity_poly.pdbx_strand_id
1 'polypeptide(L)'
;MFKSKKAQGMTLNVVVVAAIVLLVLVVLVLIFTGKIGNFVGESEKCVTKGGTCVAAKDGCNRANLEAPLNAKCYKATDPNTVDDSQVCCVKVGA
;
A
#
# COMPACT_ATOMS: atom_id res chain seq x y z
N MET A 1 -19.73 -14.05 -58.59
CA MET A 1 -18.50 -14.62 -57.97
C MET A 1 -17.85 -13.53 -57.12
N PHE A 2 -17.06 -13.89 -56.11
CA PHE A 2 -16.46 -13.07 -55.04
C PHE A 2 -17.25 -12.99 -53.71
N LYS A 3 -17.14 -14.06 -52.92
CA LYS A 3 -17.41 -14.02 -51.47
C LYS A 3 -16.07 -13.76 -50.76
N SER A 4 -15.80 -12.49 -50.51
CA SER A 4 -14.60 -12.02 -49.81
C SER A 4 -14.63 -12.48 -48.35
N LYS A 5 -13.98 -13.61 -48.03
CA LYS A 5 -13.57 -13.90 -46.64
C LYS A 5 -12.29 -13.11 -46.33
N LYS A 6 -12.40 -11.79 -46.28
CA LYS A 6 -11.30 -10.90 -45.85
C LYS A 6 -11.72 -10.19 -44.56
N ALA A 7 -11.97 -11.00 -43.52
CA ALA A 7 -12.27 -10.52 -42.16
C ALA A 7 -11.71 -11.45 -41.06
N GLN A 8 -10.89 -12.45 -41.39
CA GLN A 8 -10.08 -13.18 -40.42
C GLN A 8 -8.66 -12.59 -40.40
N GLY A 9 -8.58 -11.28 -40.16
CA GLY A 9 -7.33 -10.50 -40.18
C GLY A 9 -6.53 -10.55 -38.87
N MET A 10 -7.09 -11.13 -37.82
CA MET A 10 -6.33 -11.55 -36.64
C MET A 10 -6.38 -13.07 -36.59
N THR A 11 -5.23 -13.70 -36.76
CA THR A 11 -5.10 -15.15 -36.58
C THR A 11 -5.58 -15.48 -35.18
N LEU A 12 -6.33 -16.57 -35.01
CA LEU A 12 -6.89 -16.99 -33.71
C LEU A 12 -5.82 -17.03 -32.61
N ASN A 13 -4.57 -17.31 -33.00
CA ASN A 13 -3.39 -17.25 -32.16
C ASN A 13 -3.17 -15.88 -31.49
N VAL A 14 -3.39 -14.77 -32.19
CA VAL A 14 -3.24 -13.41 -31.62
C VAL A 14 -4.26 -13.18 -30.51
N VAL A 15 -5.50 -13.64 -30.72
CA VAL A 15 -6.57 -13.51 -29.72
C VAL A 15 -6.23 -14.32 -28.47
N VAL A 16 -5.73 -15.55 -28.64
CA VAL A 16 -5.31 -16.41 -27.52
C VAL A 16 -4.15 -15.80 -26.74
N VAL A 17 -3.12 -15.30 -27.43
CA VAL A 17 -1.98 -14.64 -26.77
C VAL A 17 -2.41 -13.39 -26.02
N ALA A 18 -3.28 -12.56 -26.62
CA ALA A 18 -3.81 -11.37 -25.97
C ALA A 18 -4.58 -11.70 -24.69
N ALA A 19 -5.40 -12.77 -24.71
CA ALA A 19 -6.14 -13.22 -23.54
C ALA A 19 -5.21 -13.71 -22.41
N ILE A 20 -4.14 -14.44 -22.73
CA ILE A 20 -3.15 -14.90 -21.75
C ILE A 20 -2.43 -13.71 -21.10
N VAL A 21 -1.99 -12.74 -21.91
CA VAL A 21 -1.31 -11.54 -21.41
C VAL A 21 -2.21 -10.75 -20.47
N LEU A 22 -3.48 -10.55 -20.86
CA LEU A 22 -4.45 -9.87 -19.98
C LEU A 22 -4.64 -10.60 -18.65
N LEU A 23 -4.74 -11.93 -18.68
CA LEU A 23 -4.88 -12.72 -17.45
C LEU A 23 -3.67 -12.56 -16.53
N VAL A 24 -2.45 -12.66 -17.09
CA VAL A 24 -1.21 -12.45 -16.32
C VAL A 24 -1.16 -11.05 -15.73
N LEU A 25 -1.51 -10.02 -16.50
CA LEU A 25 -1.54 -8.64 -16.00
C LEU A 25 -2.53 -8.48 -14.83
N VAL A 26 -3.73 -9.05 -14.91
CA VAL A 26 -4.70 -9.01 -13.82
C VAL A 26 -4.13 -9.66 -12.56
N VAL A 27 -3.52 -10.84 -12.67
CA VAL A 27 -2.90 -11.54 -11.53
C VAL A 27 -1.78 -10.71 -10.92
N LEU A 28 -0.92 -10.09 -11.74
CA LEU A 28 0.15 -9.21 -11.26
C LEU A 28 -0.41 -7.99 -10.53
N VAL A 29 -1.44 -7.34 -11.08
CA VAL A 29 -2.09 -6.19 -10.42
C VAL A 29 -2.66 -6.60 -9.07
N LEU A 30 -3.33 -7.74 -8.95
CA LEU A 30 -3.88 -8.21 -7.66
C LEU A 30 -2.77 -8.44 -6.62
N ILE A 31 -1.67 -9.09 -7.01
CA ILE A 31 -0.53 -9.34 -6.10
C ILE A 31 0.13 -8.03 -5.68
N PHE A 32 0.40 -7.13 -6.64
CA PHE A 32 1.05 -5.86 -6.36
C PHE A 32 0.15 -4.94 -5.52
N THR A 33 -1.15 -4.90 -5.79
CA THR A 33 -2.10 -4.07 -5.03
C THR A 33 -2.17 -4.51 -3.57
N GLY A 34 -2.24 -5.82 -3.30
CA GLY A 34 -2.24 -6.33 -1.92
C GLY A 34 -0.94 -6.02 -1.17
N LYS A 35 0.21 -6.10 -1.84
CA LYS A 35 1.51 -5.79 -1.22
C LYS A 35 1.75 -4.30 -0.99
N ILE A 36 1.28 -3.44 -1.90
CA ILE A 36 1.42 -1.98 -1.77
C ILE A 36 0.66 -1.46 -0.54
N GLY A 37 -0.56 -1.95 -0.28
CA GLY A 37 -1.32 -1.55 0.91
C GLY A 37 -0.58 -1.82 2.21
N ASN A 38 -0.02 -3.04 2.36
CA ASN A 38 0.78 -3.40 3.53
C ASN A 38 2.07 -2.57 3.63
N PHE A 39 2.73 -2.28 2.51
CA PHE A 39 3.94 -1.48 2.47
C PHE A 39 3.69 -0.03 2.91
N VAL A 40 2.60 0.59 2.44
CA VAL A 40 2.23 1.96 2.86
C VAL A 40 1.97 1.99 4.36
N GLY A 41 1.17 1.05 4.88
CA GLY A 41 0.90 0.96 6.32
C GLY A 41 2.18 0.80 7.15
N GLU A 42 3.12 -0.06 6.73
CA GLU A 42 4.42 -0.19 7.41
C GLU A 42 5.27 1.08 7.36
N SER A 43 5.29 1.76 6.22
CA SER A 43 6.07 2.99 6.05
C SER A 43 5.53 4.17 6.86
N GLU A 44 4.23 4.15 7.18
CA GLU A 44 3.57 5.16 8.03
C GLU A 44 3.66 4.82 9.52
N LYS A 45 4.07 3.61 9.93
CA LYS A 45 4.19 3.27 11.35
C LYS A 45 5.18 4.19 12.05
N CYS A 46 4.76 4.74 13.18
CA CYS A 46 5.59 5.54 14.08
C CYS A 46 6.92 4.87 14.42
N VAL A 47 6.91 3.55 14.66
CA VAL A 47 8.09 2.76 15.01
C VAL A 47 9.11 2.72 13.87
N THR A 48 8.66 2.60 12.61
CA THR A 48 9.52 2.63 11.42
C THR A 48 10.22 3.98 11.24
N LYS A 49 9.63 5.04 11.79
CA LYS A 49 10.17 6.41 11.80
C LYS A 49 11.09 6.68 12.99
N GLY A 50 11.41 5.66 13.80
CA GLY A 50 12.24 5.81 15.00
C GLY A 50 11.50 6.43 16.19
N GLY A 51 10.16 6.42 16.17
CA GLY A 51 9.32 6.96 17.23
C GLY A 51 8.68 5.88 18.11
N THR A 52 8.03 6.35 19.16
CA THR A 52 7.22 5.54 20.08
C THR A 52 5.80 6.08 20.14
N CYS A 53 4.82 5.19 20.05
CA CYS A 53 3.41 5.52 20.26
C CYS A 53 3.11 5.65 21.75
N VAL A 54 2.60 6.81 22.15
CA VAL A 54 2.16 7.09 23.53
C VAL A 54 0.73 7.59 23.50
N ALA A 55 0.00 7.47 24.62
CA ALA A 55 -1.34 8.00 24.68
C ALA A 55 -1.32 9.52 24.48
N ALA A 56 -2.22 10.05 23.66
CA ALA A 56 -2.36 11.47 23.38
C ALA A 56 -2.57 12.31 24.65
N LYS A 57 -3.12 11.69 25.70
CA LYS A 57 -3.29 12.31 27.02
C LYS A 57 -1.98 12.53 27.77
N ASP A 58 -1.01 11.63 27.59
CA ASP A 58 0.30 11.72 28.23
C ASP A 58 1.22 12.67 27.43
N GLY A 59 0.98 12.79 26.12
CA GLY A 59 1.75 13.64 25.22
C GLY A 59 3.22 13.20 25.07
N CYS A 60 3.99 13.94 24.29
CA CYS A 60 5.43 13.72 24.20
C CYS A 60 6.17 14.44 25.35
N ASN A 61 7.10 13.72 25.99
CA ASN A 61 7.98 14.30 27.02
C ASN A 61 9.02 15.26 26.42
N ARG A 62 9.67 16.10 27.23
CA ARG A 62 10.69 17.09 26.79
C ARG A 62 11.86 16.54 25.96
N ALA A 63 12.10 15.24 25.96
CA ALA A 63 13.14 14.59 25.15
C ALA A 63 12.65 14.16 23.75
N ASN A 64 11.34 14.17 23.51
CA ASN A 64 10.70 13.75 22.27
C ASN A 64 9.77 14.85 21.76
N LEU A 65 9.67 15.01 20.46
CA LEU A 65 8.69 15.87 19.81
C LEU A 65 7.64 15.01 19.14
N GLU A 66 6.43 15.55 18.99
CA GLU A 66 5.43 14.96 18.11
C GLU A 66 5.98 14.96 16.69
N ALA A 67 5.99 13.79 16.05
CA ALA A 67 6.55 13.64 14.71
C ALA A 67 5.72 14.42 13.69
N PRO A 68 6.30 15.38 12.95
CA PRO A 68 5.60 15.99 11.83
C PRO A 68 5.67 15.08 10.60
N LEU A 69 4.52 14.87 9.98
CA LEU A 69 4.24 14.11 8.75
C LEU A 69 4.11 12.57 8.87
N ASN A 70 2.86 12.11 8.73
CA ASN A 70 2.43 10.76 8.36
C ASN A 70 2.83 9.61 9.28
N ALA A 71 3.39 9.88 10.46
CA ALA A 71 3.67 8.87 11.46
C ALA A 71 2.38 8.52 12.21
N LYS A 72 1.83 7.34 11.96
CA LYS A 72 0.60 6.84 12.55
C LYS A 72 0.90 5.76 13.58
N CYS A 73 0.11 5.78 14.64
CA CYS A 73 0.03 4.69 15.61
C CYS A 73 -1.14 3.81 15.21
N TYR A 74 -0.92 2.52 15.07
CA TYR A 74 -1.97 1.55 14.71
C TYR A 74 -2.36 0.76 15.95
N LYS A 75 -3.63 0.33 15.99
CA LYS A 75 -4.12 -0.49 17.10
C LYS A 75 -3.40 -1.83 17.15
N ALA A 76 -3.10 -2.30 18.36
CA ALA A 76 -2.51 -3.63 18.54
C ALA A 76 -3.43 -4.76 18.05
N THR A 77 -4.75 -4.53 18.07
CA THR A 77 -5.77 -5.48 17.60
C THR A 77 -5.95 -5.49 16.09
N ASP A 78 -5.62 -4.37 15.41
CA ASP A 78 -5.80 -4.22 13.98
C ASP A 78 -4.70 -3.30 13.39
N PRO A 79 -3.73 -3.87 12.65
CA PRO A 79 -2.59 -3.12 12.12
C PRO A 79 -2.95 -2.19 10.95
N ASN A 80 -4.21 -2.15 10.51
CA ASN A 80 -4.70 -1.27 9.46
C ASN A 80 -5.54 -0.11 10.02
N THR A 81 -5.88 -0.14 11.31
CA THR A 81 -6.70 0.88 11.96
C THR A 81 -5.82 1.82 12.77
N VAL A 82 -5.86 3.10 12.44
CA VAL A 82 -5.15 4.16 13.18
C VAL A 82 -5.77 4.29 14.57
N ASP A 83 -4.93 4.43 15.58
CA ASP A 83 -5.32 4.71 16.95
C ASP A 83 -5.23 6.21 17.22
N ASP A 84 -6.35 6.92 17.06
CA ASP A 84 -6.46 8.36 17.32
C ASP A 84 -6.25 8.72 18.81
N SER A 85 -6.23 7.73 19.70
CA SER A 85 -5.92 7.94 21.11
C SER A 85 -4.41 8.00 21.39
N GLN A 86 -3.57 7.78 20.38
CA GLN A 86 -2.12 7.78 20.48
C GLN A 86 -1.48 8.81 19.55
N VAL A 87 -0.40 9.41 20.03
CA VAL A 87 0.46 10.30 19.24
C VAL A 87 1.83 9.67 19.05
N CYS A 88 2.46 9.93 17.91
CA CYS A 88 3.80 9.46 17.62
C CYS A 88 4.85 10.43 18.16
N CYS A 89 5.66 9.97 19.12
CA CYS A 89 6.75 10.76 19.67
C CYS A 89 8.09 10.29 19.10
N VAL A 90 8.85 11.19 18.49
CA VAL A 90 10.19 10.95 17.96
C VAL A 90 11.23 11.70 18.79
N LYS A 91 12.39 11.10 18.98
CA LYS A 91 13.47 11.71 19.76
C LYS A 91 14.13 12.83 18.96
N VAL A 92 14.31 13.99 19.59
CA VAL A 92 14.97 15.13 18.94
C VAL A 92 16.48 14.93 19.01
N GLY A 93 17.13 14.75 17.87
CA GLY A 93 18.59 14.64 17.78
C GLY A 93 19.13 13.25 17.49
N ALA A 94 18.57 12.55 16.50
CA ALA A 94 19.25 11.48 15.79
C ALA A 94 19.72 11.99 14.42
#